data_AF-A0A8B6E1H2-F1
#
_entry.id   AF-A0A8B6E1H2-F1
#
_cell.length_a   1.000
_cell.length_b   1.000
_cell.length_c   1.000
_cell.angle_alpha   90.00
_cell.angle_beta   90.00
_cell.angle_gamma   90.00
#
_symmetry.space_group_name_H-M   'P 1'
#
loop_
_entity.id
_entity.type
_entity.pdbx_description
1 polymer ?
#
loop_
_entity_poly.entity_id
_entity_poly.type
_entity_poly.pdbx_seq_one_letter_code
_entity_poly.pdbx_strand_id
1 'polypeptide(L)'
;MYSQDNWVSLKEPEDLPGSIGDDLRFVKQRSPLWFENRNGFRLTGSKIFEGLGLDSLKNLQKHHDKVIRKKDVQENISEIVQERMDHGTKSEIHAIATLTSKVLPVYYPDMKYFEEGAFHIKHDGKPFILVSPDGSIGQLEVGTAHEQTVPVLSCEFKCPFPNENTIPVHYTIPT
;
A
#
# COMPACT_ATOMS: atom_id res chain seq x y z
N MET A 1 0.13 -8.70 29.97
CA MET A 1 -0.94 -8.07 29.16
C MET A 1 -0.21 -7.29 28.08
N TYR A 2 -0.20 -7.76 26.84
CA TYR A 2 0.48 -7.06 25.75
C TYR A 2 -0.40 -5.87 25.33
N SER A 3 0.06 -4.64 25.53
CA SER A 3 -0.56 -3.48 24.88
C SER A 3 -0.26 -3.56 23.38
N GLN A 4 -1.25 -3.27 22.53
CA GLN A 4 -1.10 -3.23 21.06
C GLN A 4 -0.36 -1.96 20.60
N ASP A 5 0.76 -1.63 21.24
CA ASP A 5 1.53 -0.41 20.97
C ASP A 5 2.41 -0.52 19.71
N ASN A 6 2.26 -1.62 18.96
CA ASN A 6 3.04 -1.96 17.78
C ASN A 6 2.28 -1.80 16.45
N TRP A 7 1.11 -1.16 16.48
CA TRP A 7 0.39 -0.68 15.29
C TRP A 7 0.22 0.83 15.35
N VAL A 8 0.67 1.51 14.30
CA VAL A 8 0.46 2.95 14.10
C VAL A 8 -0.30 3.17 12.79
N SER A 9 -1.47 3.80 12.83
CA SER A 9 -2.24 4.14 11.63
C SER A 9 -2.11 5.61 11.26
N LEU A 10 -2.28 5.92 9.97
CA LEU A 10 -2.41 7.30 9.53
C LEU A 10 -3.81 7.80 9.88
N LYS A 11 -3.84 9.04 10.37
CA LYS A 11 -5.09 9.76 10.59
C LYS A 11 -5.74 10.11 9.25
N GLU A 12 -7.05 10.27 9.26
CA GLU A 12 -7.73 10.82 8.10
C GLU A 12 -7.25 12.27 7.85
N PRO A 13 -7.25 12.75 6.60
CA PRO A 13 -6.83 14.10 6.26
C PRO A 13 -7.51 15.20 7.10
N GLU A 14 -8.78 15.02 7.44
CA GLU A 14 -9.59 15.91 8.28
C GLU A 14 -9.16 15.99 9.75
N ASP A 15 -8.43 14.98 10.25
CA ASP A 15 -8.02 14.86 11.65
C ASP A 15 -6.60 15.39 11.91
N LEU A 16 -5.95 15.96 10.89
CA LEU A 16 -4.56 16.41 10.97
C LEU A 16 -4.46 17.89 11.38
N PRO A 17 -3.54 18.23 12.30
CA PRO A 17 -3.37 19.59 12.79
C PRO A 17 -2.65 20.45 11.75
N GLY A 18 -3.38 20.95 10.75
CA GLY A 18 -2.89 21.83 9.69
C GLY A 18 -2.74 21.15 8.34
N SER A 19 -2.33 21.91 7.32
CA SER A 19 -2.02 21.34 6.01
C SER A 19 -0.83 20.40 6.13
N ILE A 20 -1.05 19.09 5.92
CA ILE A 20 0.02 18.22 5.45
C ILE A 20 0.55 18.93 4.20
N GLY A 21 1.84 19.28 4.16
CA GLY A 21 2.41 19.86 2.94
C GLY A 21 2.31 18.89 1.75
N ASP A 22 3.11 19.10 0.71
CA ASP A 22 3.19 18.18 -0.45
C ASP A 22 3.79 16.79 -0.10
N ASP A 23 3.91 16.45 1.18
CA ASP A 23 4.45 15.19 1.66
C ASP A 23 3.40 14.08 1.63
N LEU A 24 3.36 13.38 0.50
CA LEU A 24 2.44 12.28 0.26
C LEU A 24 2.60 11.11 1.23
N ARG A 25 3.68 11.03 2.02
CA ARG A 25 3.90 9.95 3.00
C ARG A 25 2.89 9.95 4.14
N PHE A 26 2.23 11.08 4.39
CA PHE A 26 1.21 11.19 5.43
C PHE A 26 -0.22 11.19 4.87
N VAL A 27 -0.38 11.03 3.56
CA VAL A 27 -1.70 10.95 2.93
C VAL A 27 -2.20 9.52 3.01
N LYS A 28 -3.25 9.30 3.80
CA LYS A 28 -3.82 7.97 4.01
C LYS A 28 -4.24 7.31 2.70
N GLN A 29 -3.88 6.05 2.53
CA GLN A 29 -4.25 5.24 1.36
C GLN A 29 -5.78 5.19 1.21
N ARG A 30 -6.27 5.17 -0.04
CA ARG A 30 -7.72 5.15 -0.38
C ARG A 30 -8.50 6.43 -0.01
N SER A 31 -7.87 7.44 0.57
CA SER A 31 -8.49 8.77 0.70
C SER A 31 -8.70 9.44 -0.67
N PRO A 32 -9.63 10.40 -0.81
CA PRO A 32 -9.81 11.14 -2.06
C PRO A 32 -8.50 11.80 -2.55
N LEU A 33 -7.77 12.43 -1.63
CA LEU A 33 -6.48 13.07 -1.93
C LEU A 33 -5.43 12.06 -2.43
N TRP A 34 -5.45 10.82 -1.95
CA TRP A 34 -4.58 9.76 -2.45
C TRP A 34 -4.88 9.40 -3.91
N PHE A 35 -6.16 9.29 -4.28
CA PHE A 35 -6.56 9.01 -5.67
C PHE A 35 -6.19 10.16 -6.61
N GLU A 36 -6.44 11.40 -6.20
CA GLU A 36 -6.08 12.60 -6.97
C GLU A 36 -4.58 12.65 -7.25
N ASN A 37 -3.76 12.44 -6.22
CA ASN A 37 -2.30 12.42 -6.38
C ASN A 37 -1.86 11.30 -7.32
N ARG A 38 -2.39 10.08 -7.19
CA ARG A 38 -2.04 8.94 -8.05
C ARG A 38 -2.32 9.19 -9.53
N ASN A 39 -3.42 9.86 -9.85
CA ASN A 39 -3.78 10.16 -11.24
C ASN A 39 -2.79 11.12 -11.93
N GLY A 40 -2.03 11.90 -11.15
CA GLY A 40 -1.01 12.80 -11.67
C GLY A 40 0.27 12.12 -12.13
N PHE A 41 0.54 10.88 -11.70
CA PHE A 41 1.79 10.15 -11.99
C PHE A 41 1.68 9.30 -13.25
N ARG A 42 2.82 9.13 -13.95
CA ARG A 42 2.87 8.27 -15.14
C ARG A 42 2.84 6.79 -14.80
N LEU A 43 3.49 6.41 -13.71
CA LEU A 43 3.60 5.03 -13.27
C LEU A 43 3.22 4.92 -11.79
N THR A 44 2.46 3.89 -11.47
CA THR A 44 2.24 3.46 -10.08
C THR A 44 3.05 2.20 -9.80
N GLY A 45 3.37 1.93 -8.53
CA GLY A 45 4.10 0.70 -8.14
C GLY A 45 3.48 -0.58 -8.72
N SER A 46 2.15 -0.69 -8.65
CA SER A 46 1.39 -1.80 -9.24
C SER A 46 1.43 -1.91 -10.78
N LYS A 47 1.93 -0.87 -11.46
CA LYS A 47 1.98 -0.76 -12.93
C LYS A 47 3.39 -0.64 -13.48
N ILE A 48 4.42 -0.71 -12.61
CA ILE A 48 5.82 -0.58 -13.04
C ILE A 48 6.24 -1.74 -13.95
N PHE A 49 5.74 -2.96 -13.67
CA PHE A 49 6.01 -4.15 -14.48
C PHE A 49 5.46 -4.01 -15.90
N GLU A 50 4.25 -3.46 -16.04
CA GLU A 50 3.65 -3.09 -17.33
C GLU A 50 4.46 -2.00 -18.03
N GLY A 51 4.83 -0.94 -17.31
CA GLY A 51 5.59 0.20 -17.84
C GLY A 51 7.00 -0.14 -18.33
N LEU A 52 7.64 -1.15 -17.72
CA LEU A 52 8.94 -1.68 -18.16
C LEU A 52 8.82 -2.61 -19.39
N GLY A 53 7.60 -2.92 -19.84
CA GLY A 53 7.37 -3.85 -20.94
C GLY A 53 7.64 -5.31 -20.58
N LEU A 54 7.61 -5.64 -19.29
CA LEU A 54 7.79 -7.02 -18.80
C LEU A 54 6.48 -7.82 -18.79
N ASP A 55 5.35 -7.15 -18.99
CA ASP A 55 4.05 -7.75 -19.26
C ASP A 55 3.84 -7.94 -20.78
N SER A 56 2.63 -8.27 -21.21
CA SER A 56 2.27 -8.38 -22.62
C SER A 56 2.39 -7.03 -23.37
N LEU A 57 2.80 -7.09 -24.64
CA LEU A 57 2.83 -5.94 -25.55
C LEU A 57 1.48 -5.20 -25.62
N LYS A 58 0.38 -5.95 -25.51
CA LYS A 58 -0.98 -5.40 -25.47
C LYS A 58 -1.20 -4.50 -24.25
N ASN A 59 -0.74 -4.92 -23.07
CA ASN A 59 -0.88 -4.14 -21.85
C ASN A 59 0.05 -2.92 -21.84
N LEU A 60 1.29 -3.06 -22.35
CA LEU A 60 2.19 -1.92 -22.56
C LEU A 60 1.56 -0.88 -23.50
N GLN A 61 0.97 -1.31 -24.62
CA GLN A 61 0.33 -0.40 -25.57
C GLN A 61 -0.88 0.32 -24.95
N LYS A 62 -1.70 -0.39 -24.16
CA LYS A 62 -2.81 0.22 -23.41
C LYS A 62 -2.30 1.26 -22.40
N HIS A 63 -1.26 0.92 -21.64
CA HIS A 63 -0.66 1.82 -20.67
C HIS A 63 -0.12 3.08 -21.36
N HIS A 64 0.64 2.92 -22.45
CA HIS A 64 1.15 4.04 -23.25
C HIS A 64 0.01 4.92 -23.80
N ASP A 65 -1.05 4.31 -24.33
CA ASP A 65 -2.18 5.06 -24.88
C ASP A 65 -2.95 5.86 -23.80
N LYS A 66 -3.13 5.27 -22.60
CA LYS A 66 -3.77 5.91 -21.45
C LYS A 66 -2.91 7.05 -20.88
N VAL A 67 -1.64 6.78 -20.60
CA VAL A 67 -0.78 7.68 -19.82
C VAL A 67 -0.07 8.71 -20.70
N ILE A 68 0.45 8.29 -21.87
CA ILE A 68 1.26 9.15 -22.74
C ILE A 68 0.40 9.85 -23.78
N ARG A 69 -0.50 9.09 -24.44
CA ARG A 69 -1.40 9.68 -25.47
C ARG A 69 -2.68 10.28 -24.90
N LYS A 70 -2.94 10.13 -23.59
CA LYS A 70 -4.16 10.61 -22.91
C LYS A 70 -5.44 10.20 -23.64
N LYS A 71 -5.45 9.01 -24.25
CA LYS A 71 -6.68 8.45 -24.82
C LYS A 71 -7.57 8.01 -23.68
N ASP A 72 -8.86 8.27 -23.82
CA ASP A 72 -9.86 7.80 -22.88
C ASP A 72 -10.04 6.29 -23.06
N VAL A 73 -9.22 5.52 -22.36
CA VAL A 73 -9.31 4.06 -22.33
C VAL A 73 -10.22 3.72 -21.17
N GLN A 74 -11.52 3.62 -21.45
CA GLN A 74 -12.50 3.18 -20.47
C GLN A 74 -12.17 1.73 -20.07
N GLU A 75 -11.63 1.55 -18.87
CA GLU A 75 -11.42 0.23 -18.28
C GLU A 75 -12.71 -0.16 -17.55
N ASN A 76 -13.55 -0.95 -18.22
CA ASN A 76 -14.68 -1.58 -17.54
C ASN A 76 -14.13 -2.66 -16.60
N ILE A 77 -14.10 -2.34 -15.30
CA ILE A 77 -13.83 -3.31 -14.25
C ILE A 77 -15.07 -4.21 -14.17
N SER A 78 -14.89 -5.53 -14.34
CA SER A 78 -16.02 -6.46 -14.20
C SER A 78 -16.46 -6.56 -12.73
N GLU A 79 -17.72 -6.86 -12.50
CA GLU A 79 -18.29 -6.99 -11.14
C GLU A 79 -17.49 -7.98 -10.28
N ILE A 80 -17.06 -9.10 -10.87
CA ILE A 80 -16.22 -10.10 -10.20
C ILE A 80 -14.87 -9.53 -9.79
N VAL A 81 -14.26 -8.68 -10.62
CA VAL A 81 -12.98 -8.03 -10.26
C VAL A 81 -13.21 -7.01 -9.15
N GLN A 82 -14.29 -6.25 -9.20
CA GLN A 82 -14.63 -5.30 -8.15
C GLN A 82 -14.85 -6.02 -6.81
N GLU A 83 -15.61 -7.11 -6.79
CA GLU A 83 -15.84 -7.92 -5.59
C GLU A 83 -14.53 -8.44 -4.98
N ARG A 84 -13.58 -8.87 -5.82
CA ARG A 84 -12.24 -9.30 -5.36
C ARG A 84 -11.44 -8.15 -4.77
N MET A 85 -11.49 -6.95 -5.35
CA MET A 85 -10.84 -5.76 -4.83
C MET A 85 -11.45 -5.33 -3.48
N ASP A 86 -12.77 -5.41 -3.36
CA ASP A 86 -13.50 -5.09 -2.14
C ASP A 86 -13.18 -6.09 -1.03
N HIS A 87 -13.10 -7.39 -1.36
CA HIS A 87 -12.63 -8.41 -0.42
C HIS A 87 -11.22 -8.12 0.07
N GLY A 88 -10.30 -7.82 -0.84
CA GLY A 88 -8.92 -7.49 -0.48
C GLY A 88 -8.86 -6.33 0.51
N THR A 89 -9.59 -5.25 0.20
CA THR A 89 -9.71 -4.05 1.02
C THR A 89 -10.27 -4.35 2.42
N LYS A 90 -11.35 -5.14 2.51
CA LYS A 90 -11.98 -5.49 3.79
C LYS A 90 -11.13 -6.43 4.65
N SER A 91 -10.35 -7.31 4.01
CA SER A 91 -9.57 -8.35 4.67
C SER A 91 -8.17 -7.90 5.11
N GLU A 92 -7.65 -6.82 4.53
CA GLU A 92 -6.30 -6.29 4.81
C GLU A 92 -6.05 -6.04 6.30
N ILE A 93 -7.05 -5.50 7.01
CA ILE A 93 -6.96 -5.26 8.45
C ILE A 93 -6.75 -6.55 9.25
N HIS A 94 -7.24 -7.70 8.79
CA HIS A 94 -7.01 -8.99 9.44
C HIS A 94 -5.57 -9.48 9.25
N ALA A 95 -4.97 -9.20 8.09
CA ALA A 95 -3.56 -9.50 7.84
C ALA A 95 -2.66 -8.63 8.73
N ILE A 96 -2.96 -7.33 8.82
CA ILE A 96 -2.27 -6.39 9.72
C ILE A 96 -2.42 -6.87 11.17
N ALA A 97 -3.64 -7.17 11.63
CA ALA A 97 -3.87 -7.64 12.99
C ALA A 97 -3.14 -8.95 13.29
N THR A 98 -3.00 -9.85 12.32
CA THR A 98 -2.22 -11.08 12.47
C THR A 98 -0.73 -10.76 12.62
N LEU A 99 -0.18 -9.89 11.77
CA LEU A 99 1.20 -9.43 11.87
C LEU A 99 1.48 -8.80 13.24
N THR A 100 0.65 -7.85 13.67
CA THR A 100 0.90 -7.09 14.91
C THR A 100 0.57 -7.86 16.18
N SER A 101 -0.40 -8.77 16.19
CA SER A 101 -0.75 -9.51 17.42
C SER A 101 -0.05 -10.87 17.57
N LYS A 102 0.39 -11.49 16.47
CA LYS A 102 0.95 -12.86 16.49
C LYS A 102 2.40 -12.95 16.05
N VAL A 103 2.82 -12.14 15.08
CA VAL A 103 4.15 -12.28 14.47
C VAL A 103 5.15 -11.34 15.14
N LEU A 104 4.91 -10.03 15.09
CA LEU A 104 5.85 -9.04 15.62
C LEU A 104 6.17 -9.28 17.11
N PRO A 105 5.20 -9.50 18.02
CA PRO A 105 5.51 -9.67 19.44
C PRO A 105 6.39 -10.88 19.75
N VAL A 106 6.37 -11.90 18.88
CA VAL A 106 7.10 -13.16 19.09
C VAL A 106 8.49 -13.12 18.47
N TYR A 107 8.59 -12.60 17.24
CA TYR A 107 9.83 -12.68 16.45
C TYR A 107 10.60 -11.36 16.41
N TYR A 108 9.92 -10.23 16.56
CA TYR A 108 10.47 -8.87 16.43
C TYR A 108 9.82 -7.91 17.45
N PRO A 109 9.98 -8.16 18.76
CA PRO A 109 9.21 -7.47 19.80
C PRO A 109 9.43 -5.95 19.83
N ASP A 110 10.57 -5.48 19.35
CA ASP A 110 10.93 -4.05 19.32
C ASP A 110 10.48 -3.35 18.02
N MET A 111 9.88 -4.08 17.09
CA MET A 111 9.41 -3.54 15.81
C MET A 111 7.91 -3.24 15.85
N LYS A 112 7.54 -2.19 15.11
CA LYS A 112 6.17 -1.74 14.94
C LYS A 112 5.80 -1.75 13.47
N TYR A 113 4.56 -2.12 13.19
CA TYR A 113 3.94 -1.84 11.90
C TYR A 113 3.34 -0.43 11.92
N PHE A 114 3.52 0.31 10.84
CA PHE A 114 2.92 1.62 10.64
C PHE A 114 2.41 1.79 9.21
N GLU A 115 1.25 2.44 9.08
CA GLU A 115 0.71 2.83 7.79
C GLU A 115 1.54 3.95 7.18
N GLU A 116 1.72 3.89 5.86
CA GLU A 116 2.39 4.91 5.07
C GLU A 116 1.49 5.34 3.93
N GLY A 117 1.62 6.60 3.51
CA GLY A 117 0.90 7.12 2.37
C GLY A 117 1.57 6.69 1.07
N ALA A 118 2.24 7.62 0.40
CA ALA A 118 2.92 7.34 -0.85
C ALA A 118 4.32 7.98 -0.95
N PHE A 119 5.23 7.23 -1.54
CA PHE A 119 6.54 7.66 -2.01
C PHE A 119 6.46 8.04 -3.48
N HIS A 120 7.22 9.06 -3.88
CA HIS A 120 7.16 9.53 -5.24
C HIS A 120 8.52 9.94 -5.80
N ILE A 121 8.66 9.77 -7.11
CA ILE A 121 9.81 10.18 -7.90
C ILE A 121 9.30 11.15 -8.96
N LYS A 122 9.97 12.31 -9.05
CA LYS A 122 9.76 13.29 -10.11
C LYS A 122 10.89 13.16 -11.13
N HIS A 123 10.58 13.34 -12.41
CA HIS A 123 11.55 13.43 -13.50
C HIS A 123 11.33 14.78 -14.20
N ASP A 124 12.38 15.60 -14.30
CA ASP A 124 12.32 16.98 -14.78
C ASP A 124 11.23 17.82 -14.09
N GLY A 125 11.13 17.69 -12.76
CA GLY A 125 10.13 18.37 -11.94
C GLY A 125 8.69 17.84 -12.10
N LYS A 126 8.46 16.85 -12.97
CA LYS A 126 7.12 16.31 -13.24
C LYS A 126 6.90 14.99 -12.50
N PRO A 127 5.67 14.73 -11.99
CA PRO A 127 5.30 13.44 -11.40
C PRO A 127 5.60 12.27 -12.36
N PHE A 128 6.42 11.32 -11.91
CA PHE A 128 6.85 10.20 -12.74
C PHE A 128 6.41 8.85 -12.16
N ILE A 129 6.96 8.45 -11.01
CA ILE A 129 6.59 7.20 -10.33
C ILE A 129 5.99 7.52 -8.97
N LEU A 130 4.92 6.82 -8.60
CA LEU A 130 4.36 6.82 -7.24
C LEU A 130 4.19 5.39 -6.74
N VAL A 131 4.67 5.12 -5.54
CA VAL A 131 4.52 3.83 -4.84
C VAL A 131 3.84 4.10 -3.51
N SER A 132 2.87 3.26 -3.14
CA SER A 132 2.14 3.39 -1.89
C SER A 132 2.08 1.99 -1.29
N PRO A 133 3.05 1.64 -0.41
CA PRO A 133 3.04 0.34 0.26
C PRO A 133 1.82 0.25 1.18
N ASP A 134 1.39 -0.96 1.50
CA ASP A 134 0.28 -1.15 2.46
C ASP A 134 0.70 -0.78 3.88
N GLY A 135 2.01 -0.70 4.13
CA GLY A 135 2.62 -0.09 5.31
C GLY A 135 4.08 -0.52 5.43
N SER A 136 4.71 -0.22 6.55
CA SER A 136 6.08 -0.61 6.84
C SER A 136 6.24 -1.16 8.24
N ILE A 137 7.26 -1.98 8.42
CA ILE A 137 7.78 -2.40 9.72
C ILE A 137 9.04 -1.61 10.00
N GLY A 138 9.14 -1.06 11.20
CA GLY A 138 10.30 -0.29 11.61
C GLY A 138 10.49 -0.24 13.11
N GLN A 139 11.55 0.45 13.51
CA GLN A 139 11.88 0.70 14.90
C GLN A 139 11.66 2.17 15.24
N LEU A 140 11.26 2.44 16.47
CA LEU A 140 11.20 3.81 16.98
C LEU A 140 12.64 4.28 17.24
N GLU A 141 13.09 5.35 16.59
CA GLU A 141 14.35 5.97 17.02
C GLU A 141 14.12 6.72 18.33
N VAL A 142 14.71 6.20 19.41
CA VAL A 142 14.67 6.83 20.73
C VAL A 142 15.84 7.81 20.83
N GLY A 143 15.56 9.10 21.00
CA GLY A 143 16.58 10.14 21.25
C GLY A 143 16.52 11.36 20.33
N THR A 144 15.62 11.40 19.34
CA THR A 144 15.34 12.59 18.52
C THR A 144 14.11 13.34 19.07
N ALA A 145 14.03 14.65 18.84
CA ALA A 145 12.93 15.50 19.32
C ALA A 145 11.54 15.10 18.77
N HIS A 146 11.51 14.18 17.80
CA HIS A 146 10.32 13.61 17.21
C HIS A 146 10.53 12.10 17.14
N GLU A 147 9.85 11.35 18.00
CA GLU A 147 9.78 9.89 17.89
C GLU A 147 9.25 9.52 16.50
N GLN A 148 10.15 9.17 15.58
CA GLN A 148 9.80 8.73 14.23
C GLN A 148 10.16 7.26 14.10
N THR A 149 9.21 6.49 13.58
CA THR A 149 9.47 5.12 13.19
C THR A 149 10.27 5.12 11.88
N VAL A 150 11.45 4.53 11.89
CA VAL A 150 12.28 4.41 10.68
C VAL A 150 11.91 3.11 9.95
N PRO A 151 11.41 3.16 8.70
CA PRO A 151 11.05 1.96 7.95
C PRO A 151 12.30 1.10 7.70
N VAL A 152 12.21 -0.17 8.06
CA VAL A 152 13.25 -1.19 7.78
C VAL A 152 12.77 -2.13 6.67
N LEU A 153 11.47 -2.45 6.67
CA LEU A 153 10.85 -3.37 5.71
C LEU A 153 9.52 -2.80 5.24
N SER A 154 9.28 -2.78 3.92
CA SER A 154 7.95 -2.49 3.36
C SER A 154 7.06 -3.73 3.42
N CYS A 155 5.78 -3.54 3.73
CA CYS A 155 4.76 -4.57 3.70
C CYS A 155 3.84 -4.42 2.50
N GLU A 156 3.53 -5.56 1.87
CA GLU A 156 2.50 -5.69 0.84
C GLU A 156 1.61 -6.87 1.24
N PHE A 157 0.36 -6.61 1.58
CA PHE A 157 -0.61 -7.61 1.98
C PHE A 157 -1.44 -8.03 0.77
N LYS A 158 -1.44 -9.33 0.49
CA LYS A 158 -2.35 -9.93 -0.49
C LYS A 158 -3.39 -10.77 0.23
N CYS A 159 -4.65 -10.35 0.12
CA CYS A 159 -5.80 -11.08 0.64
C CYS A 159 -6.54 -11.72 -0.54
N PRO A 160 -6.14 -12.94 -0.96
CA PRO A 160 -6.74 -13.60 -2.12
C PRO A 160 -8.22 -13.90 -1.88
N PHE A 161 -9.06 -13.57 -2.85
CA PHE A 161 -10.47 -13.93 -2.81
C PHE A 161 -10.63 -15.46 -2.73
N PRO A 162 -11.44 -15.99 -1.78
CA PRO A 162 -11.63 -17.42 -1.62
C PRO A 162 -12.03 -18.09 -2.94
N ASN A 163 -11.36 -19.18 -3.28
CA ASN A 163 -11.70 -20.01 -4.43
C ASN A 163 -11.44 -21.48 -4.10
N GLU A 164 -11.90 -22.39 -4.96
CA GLU A 164 -11.75 -23.84 -4.78
C GLU A 164 -10.29 -24.31 -4.86
N ASN A 165 -9.40 -23.48 -5.42
CA ASN A 165 -7.97 -23.75 -5.51
C ASN A 165 -7.29 -23.28 -4.23
N THR A 166 -7.48 -24.00 -3.14
CA THR A 166 -6.67 -23.81 -1.93
C THR A 166 -5.26 -24.32 -2.20
N ILE A 167 -4.27 -23.44 -2.05
CA ILE A 167 -2.88 -23.89 -1.94
C ILE A 167 -2.82 -24.68 -0.62
N PRO A 168 -2.36 -25.95 -0.61
CA PRO A 168 -2.15 -26.67 0.63
C PRO A 168 -1.24 -25.84 1.52
N VAL A 169 -1.76 -25.31 2.62
CA VAL A 169 -0.92 -24.62 3.60
C VAL A 169 -0.04 -25.68 4.25
N HIS A 170 1.29 -25.51 4.17
CA HIS A 170 2.26 -26.47 4.69
C HIS A 170 2.34 -26.48 6.23
N TYR A 171 1.38 -25.88 6.91
CA TYR A 171 1.35 -25.73 8.36
C TYR A 171 -0.06 -25.95 8.89
N THR A 172 -0.15 -26.73 9.97
CA THR A 172 -1.35 -26.92 10.77
C THR A 172 -1.37 -25.86 11.87
N ILE A 173 -2.48 -25.14 12.00
CA ILE A 173 -2.72 -24.29 13.17
C ILE A 173 -3.09 -25.25 14.32
N PRO A 174 -2.37 -25.22 15.46
CA PRO A 174 -2.75 -26.01 16.62
C PRO A 174 -4.15 -25.59 17.10
N THR A 175 -5.05 -26.57 17.23
CA THR A 175 -6.35 -26.42 17.92
C THR A 175 -6.18 -26.44 19.42
#